data_AF-C7LP85-F1
#
_entry.id   AF-C7LP85-F1
#
_cell.length_a   1.000
_cell.length_b   1.000
_cell.length_c   1.000
_cell.angle_alpha   90.00
_cell.angle_beta   90.00
_cell.angle_gamma   90.00
#
_symmetry.space_group_name_H-M   'P 1'
#
loop_
_entity.id
_entity.type
_entity.pdbx_description
1 polymer ?
#
loop_
_entity_poly.entity_id
_entity_poly.type
_entity_poly.pdbx_seq_one_letter_code
_entity_poly.pdbx_strand_id
1 'polypeptide(L)' 'MAKFSTCAICGKLVDIDQESHTLFHCRNFLLRSFYGEKNEHRRARLQERIDALNSRMRVKGNNLLDT' A
#
# COMPACT_ATOMS: atom_id res chain seq x y z
N MET A 1 -11.99 -9.84 -21.39
CA MET A 1 -12.10 -8.50 -20.79
C MET A 1 -11.34 -8.55 -19.48
N ALA A 2 -10.29 -7.75 -19.31
CA ALA A 2 -9.56 -7.71 -18.04
C ALA A 2 -10.48 -7.16 -16.95
N LYS A 3 -10.58 -7.87 -15.82
CA LYS A 3 -11.41 -7.45 -14.70
C LYS A 3 -10.55 -6.64 -13.72
N PHE A 4 -10.89 -5.37 -13.56
CA PHE A 4 -10.21 -4.49 -12.61
C PHE A 4 -11.04 -4.32 -11.34
N SER A 5 -10.36 -4.27 -10.20
CA SER A 5 -10.98 -3.96 -8.91
C SER A 5 -10.07 -3.04 -8.10
N THR A 6 -10.68 -2.13 -7.35
CA THR A 6 -9.94 -1.27 -6.42
C THR A 6 -9.66 -2.04 -5.14
N CYS A 7 -8.38 -2.10 -4.74
CA CYS A 7 -8.01 -2.70 -3.47
C CYS A 7 -8.59 -1.90 -2.30
N ALA A 8 -9.39 -2.54 -1.46
CA ALA A 8 -10.00 -1.92 -0.29
C ALA A 8 -8.98 -1.45 0.78
N ILE A 9 -7.74 -1.95 0.73
CA ILE A 9 -6.69 -1.61 1.70
C ILE A 9 -5.87 -0.40 1.23
N CYS A 10 -5.25 -0.50 0.06
CA CYS A 10 -4.33 0.53 -0.42
C CYS A 10 -4.98 1.51 -1.41
N GLY A 11 -6.10 1.14 -2.05
CA GLY A 11 -6.78 1.93 -3.07
C GLY A 11 -6.20 1.79 -4.47
N LYS A 12 -5.19 0.94 -4.67
CA LYS A 12 -4.62 0.65 -5.99
C LYS A 12 -5.68 -0.02 -6.87
N LEU A 13 -5.72 0.36 -8.15
CA LEU A 13 -6.47 -0.39 -9.17
C LEU A 13 -5.66 -1.64 -9.54
N VAL A 14 -6.26 -2.81 -9.34
CA VAL A 14 -5.63 -4.11 -9.53
C VAL A 14 -6.35 -4.85 -10.67
N ASP A 15 -5.59 -5.40 -11.60
CA ASP A 15 -6.08 -6.39 -12.54
C ASP A 15 -6.18 -7.73 -11.80
N ILE A 16 -7.40 -8.21 -11.52
CA ILE A 16 -7.57 -9.42 -10.71
C ILE A 16 -7.20 -10.71 -11.46
N ASP A 17 -7.12 -10.63 -12.79
CA ASP A 17 -6.79 -11.78 -13.62
C ASP A 17 -5.27 -11.92 -13.79
N GLN A 18 -4.51 -10.83 -13.59
CA GLN A 18 -3.06 -10.78 -13.83
C GLN A 18 -2.22 -10.52 -12.57
N GLU A 19 -2.77 -9.91 -11.52
CA GLU A 19 -2.03 -9.50 -10.32
C GLU A 19 -2.61 -10.11 -9.04
N SER A 20 -1.82 -10.94 -8.37
CA SER A 20 -2.10 -11.41 -7.00
C SER A 20 -1.79 -10.31 -5.99
N HIS A 21 -2.72 -9.38 -5.77
CA HIS A 21 -2.49 -8.24 -4.88
C HIS A 21 -2.60 -8.60 -3.39
N THR A 22 -1.46 -8.75 -2.71
CA THR A 22 -1.31 -9.12 -1.30
C THR A 22 -1.17 -7.90 -0.38
N LEU A 23 -1.20 -8.14 0.93
CA LEU A 23 -0.92 -7.10 1.94
C LEU A 23 0.49 -6.51 1.80
N PHE A 24 1.46 -7.30 1.32
CA PHE A 24 2.81 -6.79 1.06
C PHE A 24 2.82 -5.80 -0.12
N HIS A 25 2.09 -6.09 -1.20
CA HIS A 25 1.93 -5.15 -2.31
C HIS A 25 1.16 -3.89 -1.88
N CYS A 26 0.14 -4.02 -1.02
CA CYS A 26 -0.55 -2.88 -0.41
C CYS A 26 0.43 -1.99 0.35
N ARG A 27 1.29 -2.58 1.19
CA ARG A 27 2.26 -1.87 2.00
C ARG A 27 3.29 -1.14 1.14
N ASN A 28 3.84 -1.84 0.14
CA ASN A 28 4.79 -1.23 -0.80
C ASN A 28 4.17 -0.08 -1.60
N PHE A 29 2.92 -0.22 -2.02
CA PHE A 29 2.19 0.87 -2.69
C PHE A 29 2.07 2.10 -1.80
N LEU A 30 1.62 1.93 -0.55
CA LEU A 30 1.49 3.03 0.40
C LEU A 30 2.84 3.68 0.73
N LEU A 31 3.91 2.89 0.91
CA LEU A 31 5.26 3.41 1.15
C LEU A 31 5.79 4.22 -0.03
N ARG A 32 5.61 3.73 -1.26
CA ARG A 32 5.97 4.50 -2.47
C ARG A 32 5.21 5.82 -2.54
N SER A 33 3.91 5.82 -2.24
CA SER A 33 3.12 7.05 -2.15
C SER A 33 3.62 7.98 -1.05
N PHE A 34 3.99 7.45 0.12
CA PHE A 34 4.52 8.22 1.24
C PHE A 34 5.81 8.95 0.87
N TYR A 35 6.76 8.26 0.24
CA TYR A 35 8.02 8.86 -0.19
C TYR A 35 7.87 9.87 -1.34
N GLY A 36 6.87 9.67 -2.21
CA GLY A 36 6.57 10.60 -3.30
C GLY A 36 5.70 11.80 -2.91
N GLU A 37 5.01 11.76 -1.77
CA GLU A 37 4.09 12.81 -1.34
C GLU A 37 4.86 14.01 -0.78
N LYS A 38 4.56 15.22 -1.28
CA LYS A 38 5.21 16.47 -0.84
C LYS A 38 4.38 17.21 0.21
N ASN A 39 3.07 16.97 0.27
CA ASN A 39 2.19 17.61 1.24
C ASN A 39 2.26 16.89 2.60
N GLU A 40 2.61 17.62 3.66
CA GLU A 40 2.82 17.06 5.00
C GLU A 40 1.56 16.42 5.60
N HIS A 41 0.39 17.03 5.41
CA HIS A 41 -0.87 16.47 5.92
C HIS A 41 -1.24 15.15 5.22
N ARG A 42 -1.05 15.09 3.89
CA ARG A 42 -1.28 13.86 3.13
C ARG A 42 -0.27 12.78 3.48
N ARG A 43 1.00 13.18 3.68
CA ARG A 43 2.07 12.28 4.12
C ARG A 43 1.79 11.70 5.50
N ALA A 44 1.29 12.50 6.44
CA ALA A 44 0.88 12.03 7.77
C ALA A 44 -0.25 10.98 7.69
N ARG A 45 -1.28 11.23 6.87
CA ARG A 45 -2.36 10.25 6.63
C ARG A 45 -1.85 8.95 6.01
N LEU A 46 -0.86 9.02 5.12
CA LEU A 46 -0.22 7.84 4.55
C LEU A 46 0.57 7.07 5.62
N GLN A 47 1.28 7.76 6.51
CA GLN A 47 2.00 7.14 7.62
C GLN A 47 1.05 6.38 8.56
N GLU A 48 -0.09 6.99 8.95
CA GLU A 48 -1.10 6.31 9.77
C GLU A 48 -1.61 5.01 9.13
N ARG A 49 -1.85 5.03 7.81
CA ARG A 49 -2.27 3.83 7.07
C ARG A 49 -1.16 2.77 7.00
N ILE A 50 0.09 3.19 6.83
CA ILE A 50 1.26 2.30 6.84
C ILE A 50 1.40 1.65 8.21
N ASP A 51 1.26 2.42 9.29
CA ASP A 51 1.40 1.92 10.66
C ASP A 51 0.28 0.93 11.03
N ALA A 52 -0.96 1.24 10.65
CA ALA A 52 -2.08 0.32 10.80
C ALA A 52 -1.84 -1.01 10.05
N LEU A 53 -1.28 -0.95 8.85
CA LEU A 53 -0.97 -2.12 8.05
C LEU A 53 0.23 -2.91 8.61
N ASN A 54 1.29 -2.21 9.02
CA ASN A 54 2.46 -2.79 9.69
C ASN A 54 2.06 -3.55 10.95
N SER A 55 1.19 -2.97 11.77
CA SER A 55 0.65 -3.62 12.98
C SER A 55 -0.07 -4.92 12.66
N ARG A 56 -0.97 -4.90 11.65
CA ARG A 56 -1.70 -6.11 11.20
C ARG A 56 -0.77 -7.19 10.66
N MET A 57 0.27 -6.80 9.92
CA MET A 57 1.24 -7.73 9.33
C MET A 57 2.36 -8.14 10.30
N ARG A 58 2.41 -7.55 11.51
CA ARG A 58 3.50 -7.73 12.50
C ARG A 58 4.88 -7.39 11.95
N VAL A 59 4.97 -6.42 11.06
CA VAL A 59 6.23 -5.96 10.44
C VAL A 59 6.65 -4.64 11.09
N LYS A 60 7.97 -4.45 11.25
CA LYS A 60 8.53 -3.20 11.79
C LYS A 60 9.18 -2.37 10.69
N GLY A 61 9.05 -1.05 10.80
CA GLY A 61 9.73 -0.08 9.94
C GLY A 61 9.10 0.14 8.57
N ASN A 62 9.76 0.99 7.78
CA ASN A 62 9.26 1.51 6.50
C ASN A 62 10.07 1.03 5.29
N ASN A 63 10.85 -0.04 5.43
CA ASN A 63 11.60 -0.61 4.32
C ASN A 63 10.64 -1.21 3.29
N LEU A 64 10.87 -0.96 2.00
CA LEU A 64 10.20 -1.72 0.95
C LEU A 64 10.60 -3.19 1.07
N LEU A 65 9.63 -4.09 0.92
CA LEU A 65 9.88 -5.53 0.96
C LEU A 65 9.98 -6.04 -0.47
N ASP A 66 10.91 -6.95 -0.74
CA ASP A 66 10.90 -7.69 -2.00
C ASP A 66 9.66 -8.58 -2.01
N THR A 67 8.79 -8.37 -3.00
CA THR A 67 7.47 -9.02 -3.12
C THR A 67 7.24 -9.47 -4.54
#